data_AF-A0A972DRM5-F1
#
_entry.id   AF-A0A972DRM5-F1
#
_cell.length_a   1.000
_cell.length_b   1.000
_cell.length_c   1.000
_cell.angle_alpha   90.00
_cell.angle_beta   90.00
_cell.angle_gamma   90.00
#
_symmetry.space_group_name_H-M   'P 1'
#
loop_
_entity.id
_entity.type
_entity.pdbx_description
1 polymer ?
#
loop_
_entity_poly.entity_id
_entity_poly.type
_entity_poly.pdbx_seq_one_letter_code
_entity_poly.pdbx_strand_id
1 'polypeptide(L)'
;MSTKELRSRREFLKDSSTMAAGAALASGLSLSIARSAHAQGGDTLRVALIGCGGRGNGAAANNLKACENTKIVAVADAFEAKAKNAAKNLGVSPEKTFWGLDSYQKAIDADCDMVIIATPPGFRPVQYAAAVAAGKHVFMEKPCCVDAPGYRKLVEANKMADEKGLKVGV
;
A
#
# COMPACT_ATOMS: atom_id res chain seq x y z
N MET A 1 43.98 45.34 -24.91
CA MET A 1 43.56 44.84 -23.57
C MET A 1 42.07 44.51 -23.64
N SER A 2 41.72 43.31 -23.21
CA SER A 2 40.46 42.59 -23.48
C SER A 2 39.22 43.21 -22.81
N THR A 3 38.15 43.44 -23.57
CA THR A 3 36.82 43.81 -23.07
C THR A 3 36.09 42.57 -22.56
N LYS A 4 35.78 42.51 -21.26
CA LYS A 4 34.90 41.49 -20.67
C LYS A 4 33.46 41.72 -21.14
N GLU A 5 32.91 40.77 -21.90
CA GLU A 5 31.46 40.73 -22.16
C GLU A 5 30.68 40.54 -20.85
N LEU A 6 29.72 41.43 -20.60
CA LEU A 6 28.79 41.34 -19.48
C LEU A 6 27.59 40.49 -19.90
N ARG A 7 27.56 39.23 -19.44
CA ARG A 7 26.44 38.29 -19.68
C ARG A 7 25.12 38.89 -19.19
N SER A 8 24.07 38.78 -20.00
CA SER A 8 22.76 39.31 -19.65
C SER A 8 22.03 38.41 -18.64
N ARG A 9 21.16 39.01 -17.82
CA ARG A 9 20.29 38.27 -16.87
C ARG A 9 19.46 37.16 -17.54
N ARG A 10 19.10 37.34 -18.82
CA ARG A 10 18.32 36.38 -19.59
C ARG A 10 19.13 35.15 -19.98
N GLU A 11 20.41 35.34 -20.30
CA GLU A 11 21.34 34.23 -20.56
C GLU A 11 21.63 33.44 -19.30
N PHE A 12 21.82 34.13 -18.16
CA PHE A 12 21.98 33.46 -16.86
C PHE A 12 20.77 32.58 -16.50
N LEU A 13 19.54 33.06 -16.73
CA LEU A 13 18.33 32.27 -16.48
C LEU A 13 18.20 31.08 -17.43
N LYS A 14 18.57 31.24 -18.70
CA LYS A 14 18.62 30.14 -19.66
C LYS A 14 19.65 29.08 -19.25
N ASP A 15 20.87 29.48 -18.94
CA ASP A 15 21.93 28.56 -18.52
C ASP A 15 21.62 27.86 -17.19
N SER A 16 20.97 28.56 -16.25
CA SER A 16 20.54 27.98 -14.97
C SER A 16 19.44 26.93 -15.19
N SER A 17 18.52 27.16 -16.13
CA SER A 17 17.44 26.22 -16.44
C SER A 17 17.93 24.95 -17.14
N THR A 18 18.97 25.03 -17.98
CA THR A 18 19.57 23.86 -18.66
C THR A 18 20.45 23.04 -17.73
N MET A 19 21.19 23.66 -16.81
CA MET A 19 21.97 22.95 -15.79
C MET A 19 21.09 22.21 -14.77
N ALA A 20 19.97 22.79 -14.33
CA ALA A 20 19.06 22.15 -13.39
C ALA A 20 18.38 20.90 -13.98
N ALA A 21 17.98 20.97 -15.26
CA ALA A 21 17.40 19.83 -15.98
C ALA A 21 18.42 18.69 -16.20
N GLY A 22 19.67 19.03 -16.53
CA GLY A 22 20.74 18.05 -16.72
C GLY A 22 21.17 17.34 -15.42
N ALA A 23 21.22 18.06 -14.30
CA ALA A 23 21.55 17.49 -13.00
C ALA A 23 20.45 16.55 -12.46
N ALA A 24 19.17 16.84 -12.75
CA ALA A 24 18.04 15.97 -12.39
C ALA A 24 18.05 14.63 -13.14
N LEU A 25 18.53 14.60 -14.39
CA LEU A 25 18.66 13.38 -15.18
C LEU A 25 19.90 12.55 -14.79
N ALA A 26 21.01 13.21 -14.42
CA ALA A 26 22.26 12.53 -14.06
C ALA A 26 22.29 11.96 -12.62
N SER A 27 21.47 12.50 -11.71
CA SER A 27 21.47 12.11 -10.29
C SER A 27 20.48 10.97 -9.94
N GLY A 28 19.78 10.39 -10.91
CA GLY A 28 18.80 9.32 -10.65
C GLY A 28 17.61 9.74 -9.79
N LEU A 29 17.47 11.03 -9.48
CA LEU A 29 16.38 11.60 -8.68
C LEU A 29 15.03 11.64 -9.43
N SER A 30 14.99 11.17 -10.68
CA SER A 30 13.78 11.03 -11.50
C SER A 30 12.77 10.00 -10.99
N LEU A 31 13.06 9.23 -9.93
CA LEU A 31 12.13 8.22 -9.40
C LEU A 31 11.17 8.70 -8.30
N SER A 32 11.32 9.91 -7.75
CA SER A 32 10.43 10.38 -6.67
C SER A 32 9.24 11.21 -7.16
N ILE A 33 9.36 11.94 -8.27
CA ILE A 33 8.27 12.78 -8.80
C ILE A 33 7.19 11.95 -9.50
N ALA A 34 7.56 10.79 -10.06
CA ALA A 34 6.59 9.85 -10.65
C ALA A 34 5.65 9.23 -9.60
N ARG A 35 6.00 9.23 -8.31
CA ARG A 35 5.12 8.79 -7.22
C ARG A 35 4.26 9.91 -6.62
N SER A 36 4.61 11.17 -6.85
CA SER A 36 3.86 12.33 -6.34
C SER A 36 2.93 12.96 -7.37
N ALA A 37 2.94 12.46 -8.62
CA ALA A 37 1.94 12.81 -9.62
C ALA A 37 0.63 12.07 -9.32
N HIS A 38 -0.02 12.41 -8.19
CA HIS A 38 -1.43 12.14 -8.01
C HIS A 38 -2.19 13.02 -9.01
N ALA A 39 -2.47 12.46 -10.19
CA ALA A 39 -3.45 13.04 -11.09
C ALA A 39 -4.78 13.13 -10.33
N GLN A 40 -5.30 14.35 -10.27
CA GLN A 40 -6.51 14.68 -9.53
C GLN A 40 -7.72 14.10 -10.28
N GLY A 41 -8.15 12.87 -9.94
CA GLY A 41 -9.40 12.27 -10.41
C GLY A 41 -9.50 10.75 -10.22
N GLY A 42 -10.48 10.29 -9.44
CA GLY A 42 -11.16 9.01 -9.69
C GLY A 42 -10.41 7.68 -9.46
N ASP A 43 -9.24 7.66 -8.83
CA ASP A 43 -8.54 6.38 -8.61
C ASP A 43 -9.31 5.47 -7.64
N THR A 44 -9.74 4.32 -8.15
CA THR A 44 -10.39 3.26 -7.35
C THR A 44 -9.39 2.72 -6.35
N LEU A 45 -9.71 2.80 -5.05
CA LEU A 45 -8.91 2.20 -4.00
C LEU A 45 -8.96 0.67 -4.10
N ARG A 46 -7.81 0.04 -4.35
CA ARG A 46 -7.71 -1.42 -4.51
C ARG A 46 -7.38 -2.06 -3.18
N VAL A 47 -8.25 -2.94 -2.71
CA VAL A 47 -8.16 -3.54 -1.38
C VAL A 47 -7.95 -5.04 -1.49
N ALA A 48 -7.02 -5.58 -0.69
CA ALA A 48 -6.91 -7.02 -0.51
C ALA A 48 -7.49 -7.44 0.85
N LEU A 49 -8.26 -8.52 0.87
CA LEU A 49 -8.81 -9.11 2.09
C LEU A 49 -7.96 -10.32 2.54
N ILE A 50 -7.44 -10.28 3.75
CA ILE A 50 -6.72 -11.39 4.38
C ILE A 50 -7.53 -11.89 5.58
N GLY A 51 -7.98 -13.14 5.52
CA GLY A 51 -8.90 -13.76 6.47
C GLY A 51 -10.35 -13.67 5.98
N CYS A 52 -10.78 -14.68 5.25
CA CYS A 52 -12.08 -14.76 4.56
C CYS A 52 -13.17 -15.41 5.43
N GLY A 53 -13.09 -15.26 6.75
CA GLY A 53 -14.13 -15.68 7.70
C GLY A 53 -15.32 -14.72 7.73
N GLY A 54 -16.29 -14.97 8.62
CA GLY A 54 -17.48 -14.11 8.75
C GLY A 54 -17.14 -12.64 9.01
N ARG A 55 -16.16 -12.38 9.89
CA ARG A 55 -15.72 -11.01 10.18
C ARG A 55 -15.03 -10.35 8.99
N GLY A 56 -14.17 -11.07 8.28
CA GLY A 56 -13.47 -10.52 7.10
C GLY A 56 -14.41 -10.18 5.95
N ASN A 57 -15.38 -11.05 5.65
CA ASN A 57 -16.42 -10.74 4.67
C ASN A 57 -17.25 -9.53 5.09
N GLY A 58 -17.60 -9.42 6.38
CA GLY A 58 -18.29 -8.25 6.92
C GLY A 58 -17.48 -6.96 6.81
N ALA A 59 -16.18 -7.01 7.10
CA ALA A 59 -15.29 -5.85 6.97
C ALA A 59 -15.13 -5.42 5.51
N ALA A 60 -14.96 -6.36 4.57
CA ALA A 60 -14.93 -6.07 3.14
C ALA A 60 -16.25 -5.45 2.65
N ALA A 61 -17.40 -5.98 3.09
CA ALA A 61 -18.70 -5.42 2.74
C ALA A 61 -18.89 -4.00 3.30
N ASN A 62 -18.43 -3.73 4.53
CA ASN A 62 -18.47 -2.38 5.12
C ASN A 62 -17.56 -1.42 4.36
N ASN A 63 -16.38 -1.86 3.96
CA ASN A 63 -15.44 -1.07 3.17
C ASN A 63 -16.03 -0.67 1.81
N LEU A 64 -16.63 -1.62 1.09
CA LEU A 64 -17.33 -1.35 -0.18
C LEU A 64 -18.53 -0.40 -0.02
N LYS A 65 -19.20 -0.40 1.14
CA LYS A 65 -20.31 0.51 1.43
C LYS A 65 -19.86 1.90 1.86
N ALA A 66 -18.70 2.02 2.49
CA ALA A 66 -18.22 3.28 3.04
C ALA A 66 -17.65 4.22 1.96
N CYS A 67 -17.11 3.66 0.88
CA CYS A 67 -16.42 4.42 -0.16
C CYS A 67 -16.81 3.90 -1.55
N GLU A 68 -17.50 4.71 -2.35
CA GLU A 68 -17.99 4.34 -3.70
C GLU A 68 -16.86 3.95 -4.67
N ASN A 69 -15.66 4.54 -4.51
CA ASN A 69 -14.50 4.27 -5.34
C ASN A 69 -13.57 3.21 -4.71
N THR A 70 -14.10 2.06 -4.31
CA THR A 70 -13.31 0.98 -3.69
C THR A 70 -13.61 -0.37 -4.33
N LYS A 71 -12.58 -1.19 -4.53
CA LYS A 71 -12.72 -2.54 -5.09
C LYS A 71 -11.88 -3.54 -4.32
N ILE A 72 -12.45 -4.68 -3.97
CA ILE A 72 -11.67 -5.83 -3.51
C ILE A 72 -10.99 -6.47 -4.74
N VAL A 73 -9.66 -6.46 -4.79
CA VAL A 73 -8.89 -6.98 -5.93
C VAL A 73 -8.23 -8.32 -5.66
N ALA A 74 -8.08 -8.69 -4.38
CA ALA A 74 -7.48 -9.95 -3.97
C ALA A 74 -8.07 -10.45 -2.66
N VAL A 75 -8.09 -11.77 -2.49
CA VAL A 75 -8.48 -12.41 -1.22
C VAL A 75 -7.47 -13.50 -0.84
N ALA A 76 -7.25 -13.68 0.46
CA ALA A 76 -6.39 -14.72 1.01
C ALA A 76 -6.99 -15.33 2.28
N ASP A 77 -6.93 -16.65 2.40
CA ASP A 77 -7.27 -17.37 3.64
C ASP A 77 -6.42 -18.64 3.79
N ALA A 78 -6.20 -19.12 5.01
CA ALA A 78 -5.53 -20.40 5.22
C ALA A 78 -6.30 -21.58 4.57
N PHE A 79 -7.62 -21.46 4.46
CA PHE A 79 -8.52 -22.50 3.96
C PHE A 79 -9.08 -22.15 2.58
N GLU A 80 -8.85 -23.02 1.60
CA GLU A 80 -9.26 -22.83 0.20
C GLU A 80 -10.76 -22.52 0.05
N ALA A 81 -11.63 -23.28 0.74
CA ALA A 81 -13.06 -23.08 0.67
C ALA A 81 -13.48 -21.65 1.08
N LYS A 82 -12.82 -21.08 2.10
CA LYS A 82 -13.11 -19.71 2.55
C LYS A 82 -12.64 -18.68 1.53
N ALA A 83 -11.44 -18.84 0.99
CA ALA A 83 -10.90 -17.96 -0.05
C ALA A 83 -11.80 -17.94 -1.29
N LYS A 84 -12.18 -19.12 -1.81
CA LYS A 84 -13.05 -19.25 -2.98
C LYS A 84 -14.45 -18.67 -2.74
N ASN A 85 -15.04 -18.92 -1.57
CA ASN A 85 -16.34 -18.36 -1.22
C ASN A 85 -16.31 -16.83 -1.15
N ALA A 86 -15.29 -16.24 -0.51
CA ALA A 86 -15.13 -14.79 -0.47
C ALA A 86 -14.90 -14.21 -1.86
N ALA A 87 -14.05 -14.84 -2.69
CA ALA A 87 -13.80 -14.40 -4.05
C ALA A 87 -15.07 -14.35 -4.90
N LYS A 88 -15.90 -15.40 -4.82
CA LYS A 88 -17.20 -15.44 -5.49
C LYS A 88 -18.12 -14.31 -5.03
N ASN A 89 -18.22 -14.08 -3.73
CA ASN A 89 -19.12 -13.05 -3.17
C ASN A 89 -18.65 -11.62 -3.47
N LEU A 90 -17.34 -11.41 -3.57
CA LEU A 90 -16.72 -10.10 -3.74
C LEU A 90 -16.31 -9.81 -5.20
N GLY A 91 -16.56 -10.74 -6.12
CA GLY A 91 -16.22 -10.58 -7.55
C GLY A 91 -14.71 -10.57 -7.84
N VAL A 92 -13.92 -11.31 -7.04
CA VAL A 92 -12.46 -11.43 -7.22
C VAL A 92 -12.12 -12.58 -8.14
N SER A 93 -11.17 -12.37 -9.05
CA SER A 93 -10.80 -13.37 -10.04
C SER A 93 -10.05 -14.56 -9.42
N PRO A 94 -10.08 -15.75 -10.05
CA PRO A 94 -9.37 -16.92 -9.55
C PRO A 94 -7.86 -16.70 -9.37
N GLU A 95 -7.23 -15.91 -10.25
CA GLU A 95 -5.79 -15.61 -10.22
C GLU A 95 -5.39 -14.73 -9.02
N LYS A 96 -6.37 -14.04 -8.43
CA LYS A 96 -6.21 -13.18 -7.26
C LYS A 96 -6.87 -13.77 -6.01
N THR A 97 -7.18 -15.06 -6.06
CA THR A 97 -7.73 -15.83 -4.95
C THR A 97 -6.66 -16.76 -4.42
N PHE A 98 -6.14 -16.47 -3.24
CA PHE A 98 -5.00 -17.19 -2.66
C PHE A 98 -5.42 -18.00 -1.43
N TRP A 99 -4.77 -19.13 -1.22
CA TRP A 99 -4.96 -19.93 0.00
C TRP A 99 -3.67 -20.59 0.47
N GLY A 100 -3.66 -21.02 1.74
CA GLY A 100 -2.48 -21.52 2.45
C GLY A 100 -1.95 -20.53 3.50
N LEU A 101 -1.01 -20.98 4.35
CA LEU A 101 -0.49 -20.17 5.46
C LEU A 101 0.33 -18.95 4.99
N ASP A 102 0.90 -19.03 3.80
CA ASP A 102 1.69 -18.00 3.12
C ASP A 102 0.84 -17.10 2.20
N SER A 103 -0.44 -17.40 2.01
CA SER A 103 -1.32 -16.72 1.04
C SER A 103 -1.48 -15.23 1.27
N TYR A 104 -1.34 -14.77 2.52
CA TYR A 104 -1.41 -13.35 2.85
C TYR A 104 -0.36 -12.53 2.10
N GLN A 105 0.84 -13.09 1.88
CA GLN A 105 1.91 -12.43 1.15
C GLN A 105 1.52 -12.23 -0.31
N LYS A 106 0.94 -13.27 -0.93
CA LYS A 106 0.44 -13.22 -2.31
C LYS A 106 -0.65 -12.16 -2.48
N ALA A 107 -1.54 -12.01 -1.49
CA ALA A 107 -2.56 -10.96 -1.49
C ALA A 107 -1.99 -9.54 -1.30
N ILE A 108 -0.95 -9.36 -0.47
CA ILE A 108 -0.24 -8.08 -0.33
C ILE A 108 0.44 -7.68 -1.65
N ASP A 109 1.03 -8.65 -2.33
CA ASP A 109 1.76 -8.46 -3.60
C ASP A 109 0.82 -8.38 -4.82
N ALA A 110 -0.48 -8.55 -4.61
CA ALA A 110 -1.50 -8.63 -5.66
C ALA A 110 -1.89 -7.29 -6.28
N ASP A 111 -1.04 -6.26 -6.20
CA ASP A 111 -1.29 -4.91 -6.70
C ASP A 111 -2.52 -4.24 -6.03
N CYS A 112 -2.50 -4.22 -4.70
CA CYS A 112 -3.43 -3.47 -3.86
C CYS A 112 -2.78 -2.23 -3.25
N ASP A 113 -3.59 -1.26 -2.83
CA ASP A 113 -3.18 -0.03 -2.14
C ASP A 113 -3.35 -0.18 -0.62
N MET A 114 -4.34 -0.97 -0.22
CA MET A 114 -4.72 -1.22 1.17
C MET A 114 -4.98 -2.71 1.42
N VAL A 115 -4.73 -3.17 2.64
CA VAL A 115 -5.10 -4.50 3.11
C VAL A 115 -6.04 -4.46 4.31
N ILE A 116 -7.04 -5.35 4.30
CA ILE A 116 -7.91 -5.67 5.44
C ILE A 116 -7.40 -6.98 6.06
N ILE A 117 -7.02 -6.94 7.35
CA ILE A 117 -6.50 -8.11 8.07
C ILE A 117 -7.49 -8.57 9.15
N ALA A 118 -8.28 -9.58 8.81
CA ALA A 118 -9.33 -10.17 9.65
C ALA A 118 -9.01 -11.61 10.10
N THR A 119 -7.73 -11.98 10.14
CA THR A 119 -7.24 -13.28 10.60
C THR A 119 -7.29 -13.44 12.13
N PRO A 120 -7.08 -14.64 12.69
CA PRO A 120 -6.92 -14.77 14.14
C PRO A 120 -5.74 -13.92 14.67
N PRO A 121 -5.87 -13.34 15.87
CA PRO A 121 -4.95 -12.32 16.37
C PRO A 121 -3.49 -12.78 16.56
N GLY A 122 -3.24 -14.09 16.68
CA GLY A 122 -1.86 -14.62 16.73
C GLY A 122 -1.06 -14.43 15.44
N PHE A 123 -1.73 -14.33 14.28
CA PHE A 123 -1.06 -14.18 12.98
C PHE A 123 -0.94 -12.71 12.53
N ARG A 124 -1.81 -11.85 13.05
CA ARG A 124 -1.94 -10.45 12.63
C ARG A 124 -0.64 -9.63 12.77
N PRO A 125 0.20 -9.77 13.82
CA PRO A 125 1.45 -9.01 13.89
C PRO A 125 2.39 -9.24 12.71
N VAL A 126 2.52 -10.49 12.26
CA VAL A 126 3.39 -10.85 11.12
C VAL A 126 2.80 -10.33 9.81
N GLN A 127 1.48 -10.49 9.62
CA GLN A 127 0.78 -10.03 8.42
C GLN A 127 0.78 -8.49 8.32
N TYR A 128 0.63 -7.80 9.46
CA TYR A 128 0.71 -6.34 9.53
C TYR A 128 2.11 -5.84 9.18
N ALA A 129 3.15 -6.42 9.78
CA ALA A 129 4.54 -6.06 9.47
C ALA A 129 4.85 -6.26 7.98
N ALA A 130 4.38 -7.35 7.37
CA ALA A 130 4.54 -7.60 5.94
C ALA A 130 3.83 -6.54 5.07
N ALA A 131 2.60 -6.17 5.43
CA ALA A 131 1.84 -5.15 4.71
C ALA A 131 2.49 -3.76 4.78
N VAL A 132 2.95 -3.36 5.97
CA VAL A 132 3.66 -2.09 6.17
C VAL A 132 5.02 -2.10 5.45
N ALA A 133 5.75 -3.22 5.49
CA ALA A 133 6.99 -3.38 4.74
C ALA A 133 6.76 -3.18 3.24
N ALA A 134 5.68 -3.73 2.69
CA ALA A 134 5.24 -3.56 1.31
C ALA A 134 4.61 -2.18 0.99
N GLY A 135 4.55 -1.27 1.96
CA GLY A 135 4.05 0.10 1.76
C GLY A 135 2.54 0.18 1.59
N LYS A 136 1.77 -0.76 2.16
CA LYS A 136 0.30 -0.80 2.05
C LYS A 136 -0.36 -0.09 3.22
N HIS A 137 -1.46 0.61 2.96
CA HIS A 137 -2.36 1.04 4.02
C HIS A 137 -3.00 -0.19 4.67
N VAL A 138 -3.35 -0.10 5.95
CA VAL A 138 -3.85 -1.26 6.69
C VAL A 138 -5.10 -0.91 7.48
N PHE A 139 -6.12 -1.76 7.37
CA PHE A 139 -7.14 -1.92 8.40
C PHE A 139 -6.99 -3.31 9.01
N MET A 140 -6.93 -3.45 10.33
CA MET A 140 -6.81 -4.75 10.96
C MET A 140 -7.81 -4.91 12.10
N GLU A 141 -8.51 -6.04 12.17
CA GLU A 141 -9.49 -6.25 13.24
C GLU A 141 -8.85 -6.33 14.63
N LYS A 142 -9.58 -5.85 15.63
CA LYS A 142 -9.25 -6.07 17.05
C LYS A 142 -9.54 -7.52 17.49
N PRO A 143 -8.81 -8.04 18.50
CA PRO A 143 -7.59 -7.49 19.09
C PRO A 143 -6.39 -7.63 18.13
N CYS A 144 -5.41 -6.72 18.18
CA CYS A 144 -4.31 -6.70 17.21
C CYS A 144 -3.30 -7.84 17.39
N CYS A 145 -3.13 -8.35 18.62
CA CYS A 145 -2.20 -9.42 18.99
C CYS A 145 -2.72 -10.17 20.24
N VAL A 146 -2.00 -11.21 20.65
CA VAL A 146 -2.35 -12.04 21.84
C VAL A 146 -1.26 -12.09 22.91
N ASP A 147 -0.06 -11.58 22.63
CA ASP A 147 1.10 -11.72 23.51
C ASP A 147 2.03 -10.49 23.44
N ALA A 148 2.95 -10.42 24.41
CA ALA A 148 3.91 -9.32 24.50
C ALA A 148 4.88 -9.25 23.29
N PRO A 149 5.42 -10.38 22.76
CA PRO A 149 6.22 -10.35 21.53
C PRO A 149 5.45 -9.82 20.32
N GLY A 150 4.19 -10.25 20.12
CA GLY A 150 3.33 -9.75 19.06
C GLY A 150 3.05 -8.25 19.19
N TYR A 151 2.81 -7.76 20.41
CA TYR A 151 2.65 -6.33 20.66
C TYR A 151 3.90 -5.53 20.27
N ARG A 152 5.10 -5.99 20.65
CA ARG A 152 6.36 -5.31 20.28
C ARG A 152 6.54 -5.23 18.76
N LYS A 153 6.22 -6.32 18.04
CA LYS A 153 6.23 -6.33 16.57
C LYS A 153 5.25 -5.33 15.96
N LEU A 154 4.04 -5.20 16.54
CA LEU A 154 3.08 -4.20 16.09
C LEU A 154 3.60 -2.77 16.29
N VAL A 155 4.19 -2.48 17.44
CA VAL A 155 4.75 -1.15 17.73
C VAL A 155 5.89 -0.81 16.77
N GLU A 156 6.77 -1.77 16.49
CA GLU A 156 7.86 -1.60 15.51
C GLU A 156 7.31 -1.35 14.11
N ALA A 157 6.37 -2.18 13.65
CA ALA A 157 5.71 -1.98 12.36
C ALA A 157 4.95 -0.65 12.30
N ASN A 158 4.34 -0.19 13.39
CA ASN A 158 3.64 1.10 13.40
C ASN A 158 4.57 2.28 13.22
N LYS A 159 5.76 2.26 13.83
CA LYS A 159 6.78 3.30 13.61
C LYS A 159 7.17 3.38 12.13
N MET A 160 7.38 2.22 11.49
CA MET A 160 7.64 2.17 10.05
C MET A 160 6.45 2.69 9.23
N ALA A 161 5.22 2.42 9.65
CA ALA A 161 4.03 2.94 8.99
C ALA A 161 3.97 4.48 9.06
N ASP A 162 4.26 5.06 10.22
CA ASP A 162 4.32 6.50 10.43
C ASP A 162 5.42 7.14 9.56
N GLU A 163 6.62 6.57 9.54
CA GLU A 163 7.74 7.02 8.70
C GLU A 163 7.41 6.99 7.20
N LYS A 164 6.64 5.99 6.75
CA LYS A 164 6.18 5.85 5.36
C LYS A 164 4.91 6.66 5.05
N GLY A 165 4.32 7.33 6.04
CA GLY A 165 3.06 8.07 5.87
C GLY A 165 1.84 7.18 5.60
N LEU A 166 1.88 5.91 6.00
CA LEU A 166 0.80 4.95 5.76
C LEU A 166 -0.36 5.18 6.75
N LYS A 167 -1.60 5.04 6.28
CA LYS A 167 -2.79 5.04 7.13
C LYS A 167 -3.03 3.65 7.71
N VAL A 168 -3.20 3.60 9.02
CA VAL A 168 -3.45 2.37 9.79
C VAL A 168 -4.70 2.56 10.64
N GLY A 169 -5.66 1.66 10.49
CA GLY A 169 -6.89 1.60 11.27
C GLY A 169 -7.06 0.25 11.97
N VAL A 170 -7.77 0.26 13.10
CA VAL A 170 -8.10 -0.92 13.92
C VAL A 170 -9.59 -0.95 14.22
#